data_AF-A0A535G4V0-F1
#
_entry.id   AF-A0A535G4V0-F1
#
_cell.length_a   1.000
_cell.length_b   1.000
_cell.length_c   1.000
_cell.angle_alpha   90.00
_cell.angle_beta   90.00
_cell.angle_gamma   90.00
#
_symmetry.space_group_name_H-M   'P 1'
#
loop_
_entity.id
_entity.type
_entity.pdbx_description
1 polymer ?
#
loop_
_entity_poly.entity_id
_entity_poly.type
_entity_poly.pdbx_seq_one_letter_code
_entity_poly.pdbx_strand_id
1 'polypeptide(L)'
;MKVYLGRAVSGELGPRSLEAIQLAHRALREFGAGILAERVADPDYRPGLDRPELIAEMMHRELLEADAGCMEMTGRSTGVGFEAGWLLGRGRPVRAEG
;
A
#
# COMPACT_ATOMS: atom_id res chain seq x y z
N MET A 1 -16.12 2.80 -2.08
CA MET A 1 -14.80 2.67 -2.74
C MET A 1 -13.80 2.20 -1.70
N LYS A 2 -13.06 1.13 -1.99
CA LYS A 2 -11.97 0.59 -1.18
C LYS A 2 -10.62 0.95 -1.80
N VAL A 3 -9.75 1.64 -1.07
CA VAL A 3 -8.42 2.05 -1.55
C VAL A 3 -7.36 1.28 -0.80
N TYR A 4 -6.48 0.62 -1.54
CA TYR A 4 -5.32 -0.06 -1.00
C TYR A 4 -4.15 0.92 -0.84
N LEU A 5 -3.53 0.94 0.35
CA LEU A 5 -2.32 1.71 0.61
C LEU A 5 -1.07 0.86 0.39
N GLY A 6 -0.15 1.34 -0.44
CA GLY A 6 1.16 0.71 -0.67
C GLY A 6 2.29 1.61 -0.18
N ARG A 7 3.23 1.05 0.58
CA ARG A 7 4.48 1.70 0.99
C ARG A 7 5.54 0.61 1.19
N ALA A 8 6.80 0.88 0.85
CA ALA A 8 7.85 -0.04 1.27
C ALA A 8 8.07 0.06 2.79
N VAL A 9 7.98 -1.09 3.45
CA VAL A 9 8.10 -1.22 4.91
C VAL A 9 9.45 -1.83 5.34
N SER A 10 10.29 -2.22 4.38
CA SER A 10 11.71 -2.48 4.62
C SER A 10 12.43 -1.17 4.90
N GLY A 11 13.26 -1.13 5.94
CA GLY A 11 13.89 0.08 6.52
C GLY A 11 14.81 0.91 5.61
N GLU A 12 14.77 0.70 4.30
CA GLU A 12 15.49 1.47 3.29
C GLU A 12 14.79 2.79 2.95
N LEU A 13 13.51 2.95 3.30
CA LEU A 13 12.77 4.18 3.06
C LEU A 13 12.74 5.06 4.29
N GLY A 14 13.36 6.24 4.17
CA GLY A 14 13.41 7.25 5.21
C GLY A 14 12.03 7.87 5.53
N PRO A 15 11.97 8.82 6.49
CA PRO A 15 10.73 9.34 7.07
C PRO A 15 9.74 9.94 6.06
N ARG A 16 10.23 10.45 4.92
CA ARG A 16 9.39 11.05 3.87
C ARG A 16 8.39 10.08 3.24
N SER A 17 8.76 8.81 3.10
CA SER A 17 7.85 7.78 2.55
C SER A 17 6.68 7.51 3.50
N LEU A 18 6.96 7.48 4.81
CA LEU A 18 5.93 7.36 5.85
C LEU A 18 5.02 8.60 5.88
N GLU A 19 5.60 9.80 5.81
CA GLU A 19 4.83 11.05 5.78
C GLU A 19 3.86 11.11 4.58
N ALA A 20 4.34 10.72 3.39
CA ALA A 20 3.52 10.69 2.18
C ALA A 20 2.32 9.74 2.32
N ILE A 21 2.54 8.51 2.82
CA ILE A 21 1.43 7.56 3.00
C ILE A 21 0.46 8.01 4.10
N GLN A 22 0.94 8.67 5.16
CA GLN A 22 0.10 9.23 6.22
C GLN A 22 -0.74 10.41 5.75
N LEU A 23 -0.23 11.22 4.81
CA LEU A 23 -1.02 12.26 4.15
C LEU A 23 -2.12 11.65 3.28
N ALA A 24 -1.78 10.64 2.47
CA ALA A 24 -2.76 9.91 1.66
C ALA A 24 -3.84 9.25 2.53
N HIS A 25 -3.46 8.59 3.62
CA HIS A 25 -4.37 7.96 4.58
C HIS A 25 -5.38 8.96 5.15
N ARG A 26 -4.94 10.14 5.60
CA ARG A 26 -5.81 11.21 6.10
C ARG A 26 -6.80 11.69 5.04
N ALA A 27 -6.31 12.01 3.84
CA ALA A 27 -7.15 12.49 2.75
C ALA A 27 -8.22 11.46 2.33
N LEU A 28 -7.85 10.17 2.31
CA LEU A 28 -8.79 9.08 2.00
C LEU A 28 -9.85 8.88 3.09
N ARG A 29 -9.47 9.05 4.37
CA ARG A 29 -10.44 9.03 5.48
C ARG A 29 -11.43 10.18 5.41
N GLU A 30 -10.95 11.39 5.15
CA GLU A 30 -11.81 12.58 4.98
C GLU A 30 -12.77 12.42 3.80
N PHE A 31 -12.34 11.77 2.73
CA PHE A 31 -13.18 11.41 1.58
C PHE A 31 -14.21 10.30 1.88
N GLY A 32 -14.08 9.58 2.99
CA GLY A 32 -14.96 8.47 3.34
C GLY A 32 -14.68 7.17 2.57
N ALA A 33 -13.44 6.97 2.10
CA ALA A 33 -13.04 5.70 1.49
C ALA A 33 -12.89 4.60 2.56
N GLY A 34 -13.21 3.36 2.20
CA GLY A 34 -12.72 2.19 2.95
C GLY A 34 -11.24 2.00 2.66
N ILE A 35 -10.39 1.91 3.69
CA ILE A 35 -8.94 1.83 3.49
C ILE A 35 -8.47 0.41 3.81
N LEU A 36 -7.71 -0.16 2.88
CA LEU A 36 -7.08 -1.48 3.03
C LEU A 36 -5.58 -1.30 3.27
N ALA A 37 -4.97 -2.25 3.99
CA ALA A 37 -3.58 -2.18 4.41
C ALA A 37 -3.21 -0.94 5.25
N GLU A 38 -4.14 -0.41 6.08
CA GLU A 38 -3.90 0.78 6.92
C GLU A 38 -2.63 0.69 7.78
N ARG A 39 -2.21 -0.53 8.15
CA ARG A 39 -0.96 -0.81 8.86
C ARG A 39 0.28 -0.20 8.20
N VAL A 40 0.28 0.01 6.88
CA VAL A 40 1.45 0.62 6.24
C VAL A 40 1.62 2.10 6.59
N ALA A 41 0.59 2.77 7.13
CA ALA A 41 0.68 4.14 7.63
C ALA A 41 1.12 4.22 9.11
N ASP A 42 1.22 3.08 9.79
CA ASP A 42 1.68 2.99 11.17
C ASP A 42 3.23 3.09 11.23
N PRO A 43 3.81 4.03 12.00
CA PRO A 43 5.25 4.14 12.20
C PRO A 43 5.88 2.89 12.83
N ASP A 44 5.12 2.15 13.63
CA ASP A 44 5.58 0.99 14.39
C ASP A 44 5.36 -0.33 13.64
N TYR A 45 4.67 -0.31 12.50
CA TYR A 45 4.48 -1.49 11.68
C TYR A 45 5.82 -2.05 11.20
N ARG A 46 6.03 -3.34 11.45
CA ARG A 46 7.15 -4.12 10.95
C ARG A 46 6.57 -5.33 10.22
N PRO A 47 6.99 -5.62 8.98
CA PRO A 47 6.59 -6.86 8.34
C PRO A 47 7.11 -8.04 9.17
N GLY A 48 6.27 -9.05 9.38
CA GLY A 48 6.68 -10.30 10.01
C GLY A 48 7.76 -11.03 9.19
N LEU A 49 8.39 -12.04 9.79
CA LEU A 49 9.48 -12.80 9.15
C LEU A 49 8.99 -13.58 7.91
N ASP A 50 7.72 -13.97 7.88
CA ASP A 50 7.18 -14.84 6.83
C ASP A 50 6.51 -14.06 5.70
N ARG A 51 7.35 -13.67 4.74
CA ARG A 51 6.97 -12.81 3.63
C ARG A 51 5.99 -13.46 2.63
N PRO A 52 6.12 -14.75 2.25
CA PRO A 52 5.21 -15.38 1.29
C PRO A 52 3.77 -15.48 1.80
N GLU A 53 3.60 -15.88 3.05
CA GLU A 53 2.32 -16.04 3.75
C GLU A 53 1.64 -14.69 3.91
N LEU A 54 2.41 -13.66 4.33
CA LEU A 54 1.93 -12.29 4.40
C LEU A 54 1.46 -11.79 3.03
N ILE A 55 2.22 -12.03 1.96
CA ILE A 55 1.82 -11.67 0.59
C ILE A 55 0.54 -12.40 0.20
N ALA A 56 0.43 -13.71 0.44
CA ALA A 56 -0.75 -14.49 0.10
C ALA A 56 -2.01 -13.97 0.83
N GLU A 57 -1.89 -13.64 2.12
CA GLU A 57 -2.99 -13.05 2.89
C GLU A 57 -3.37 -11.65 2.38
N MET A 58 -2.38 -10.80 2.08
CA MET A 58 -2.61 -9.46 1.51
C MET A 58 -3.28 -9.53 0.15
N MET A 59 -2.84 -10.47 -0.70
CA MET A 59 -3.45 -10.72 -2.00
C MET A 59 -4.92 -11.11 -1.85
N HIS A 60 -5.21 -12.06 -0.96
CA HIS A 60 -6.55 -12.61 -0.82
C HIS A 60 -7.52 -11.63 -0.14
N ARG A 61 -7.08 -10.96 0.93
CA ARG A 61 -7.97 -10.14 1.78
C ARG A 61 -8.08 -8.70 1.32
N GLU A 62 -7.03 -8.15 0.70
CA GLU A 62 -6.94 -6.70 0.50
C GLU A 62 -6.86 -6.36 -0.99
N LEU A 63 -5.85 -6.87 -1.70
CA LEU A 63 -5.67 -6.54 -3.11
C LEU A 63 -6.80 -7.04 -3.99
N LEU A 64 -7.48 -8.14 -3.65
CA LEU A 64 -8.68 -8.59 -4.37
C LEU A 64 -9.87 -7.66 -4.16
N GLU A 65 -10.02 -7.06 -2.99
CA GLU A 65 -11.16 -6.20 -2.66
C GLU A 65 -10.97 -4.74 -3.06
N ALA A 66 -9.73 -4.30 -3.29
CA ALA A 66 -9.41 -2.93 -3.62
C ALA A 66 -10.05 -2.47 -4.93
N ASP A 67 -10.70 -1.31 -4.94
CA ASP A 67 -11.20 -0.66 -6.16
C ASP A 67 -10.10 0.20 -6.82
N ALA A 68 -9.13 0.68 -6.03
CA ALA A 68 -8.01 1.50 -6.46
C ALA A 68 -6.78 1.32 -5.55
N GLY A 69 -5.61 1.78 -6.01
CA GLY A 69 -4.38 1.83 -5.23
C GLY A 69 -3.88 3.26 -5.03
N CYS A 70 -3.39 3.57 -3.82
CA CYS A 70 -2.62 4.77 -3.53
C CYS A 70 -1.29 4.35 -2.93
N MET A 71 -0.20 4.60 -3.66
CA MET A 71 1.08 3.95 -3.41
C MET A 71 2.22 4.96 -3.37
N GLU A 72 3.09 4.82 -2.37
CA GLU A 72 4.40 5.45 -2.35
C GLU A 72 5.38 4.49 -3.03
N MET A 73 5.78 4.86 -4.25
CA MET A 73 6.60 4.04 -5.15
C MET A 73 7.99 4.63 -5.27
N THR A 74 8.86 4.28 -4.34
CA THR A 74 10.29 4.35 -4.64
C THR A 74 10.67 3.18 -5.56
N GLY A 75 11.46 3.44 -6.60
CA GLY A 75 11.89 2.42 -7.58
C GLY A 75 12.70 1.24 -7.01
N ARG A 76 12.83 1.14 -5.69
CA ARG A 76 13.55 0.07 -4.96
C ARG A 76 12.62 -0.96 -4.32
N SER A 77 11.31 -0.68 -4.23
CA SER A 77 10.36 -1.58 -3.57
C SER A 77 9.75 -2.61 -4.53
N THR A 78 10.29 -3.83 -4.53
CA THR A 78 9.70 -4.95 -5.29
C THR A 78 8.28 -5.28 -4.83
N GLY A 79 7.99 -5.11 -3.53
CA GLY A 79 6.65 -5.37 -2.98
C GLY A 79 5.60 -4.40 -3.52
N VAL A 80 5.86 -3.09 -3.44
CA VAL A 80 4.92 -2.09 -3.94
C VAL A 80 4.78 -2.16 -5.47
N GLY A 81 5.88 -2.44 -6.19
CA GLY A 81 5.81 -2.66 -7.65
C GLY A 81 4.91 -3.83 -8.03
N PHE A 82 4.96 -4.93 -7.27
CA PHE A 82 4.06 -6.07 -7.46
C PHE A 82 2.59 -5.70 -7.20
N GLU A 83 2.31 -5.00 -6.10
CA GLU A 83 0.96 -4.55 -5.74
C GLU A 83 0.37 -3.63 -6.82
N ALA A 84 1.17 -2.68 -7.32
CA ALA A 84 0.79 -1.78 -8.40
C ALA A 84 0.46 -2.55 -9.68
N GLY A 85 1.35 -3.47 -10.08
CA GLY A 85 1.16 -4.32 -11.26
C GLY A 85 -0.10 -5.18 -11.18
N TRP A 86 -0.40 -5.74 -10.01
CA TRP A 86 -1.61 -6.53 -9.78
C TRP A 86 -2.89 -5.70 -9.99
N LEU A 87 -2.96 -4.51 -9.41
CA LEU A 87 -4.13 -3.63 -9.55
C LEU A 87 -4.31 -3.18 -11.01
N LEU A 88 -3.22 -2.74 -11.65
CA LEU A 88 -3.23 -2.32 -13.05
C LEU A 88 -3.65 -3.46 -13.99
N GLY A 89 -3.15 -4.68 -13.76
CA GLY A 89 -3.53 -5.87 -14.53
C GLY A 89 -5.01 -6.23 -14.44
N ARG A 90 -5.73 -5.72 -13.42
CA ARG A 90 -7.18 -5.88 -13.23
C ARG A 90 -7.98 -4.65 -13.65
N GLY A 91 -7.35 -3.67 -14.30
CA GLY A 91 -7.99 -2.43 -14.72
C GLY A 91 -8.33 -1.49 -13.56
N ARG A 92 -7.67 -1.64 -12.40
CA ARG A 92 -7.89 -0.79 -11.23
C ARG A 92 -6.92 0.39 -11.25
N PRO A 93 -7.41 1.63 -11.06
CA PRO A 93 -6.56 2.80 -11.09
C PRO A 93 -5.55 2.77 -9.93
N VAL A 94 -4.32 3.16 -10.22
CA VAL A 94 -3.25 3.33 -9.23
C VAL A 94 -2.74 4.76 -9.32
N ARG A 95 -2.74 5.46 -8.19
CA ARG A 95 -1.99 6.70 -8.01
C ARG A 95 -0.67 6.38 -7.33
N ALA A 96 0.43 6.64 -8.01
CA ALA A 96 1.78 6.46 -7.50
C ALA A 96 2.49 7.82 -7.40
N GLU A 97 3.14 8.07 -6.26
CA GLU A 97 4.07 9.19 -6.06
C GLU A 97 5.46 8.58 -5.82
N GLY A 98 6.53 9.17 -6.38
CA GLY A 98 7.90 8.65 -6.31
C GLY A 98 8.96 9.74 -6.40
#